data_AF-A0A2T0SEU1-F1
#
_entry.id   AF-A0A2T0SEU1-F1
#
_cell.length_a   1.000
_cell.length_b   1.000
_cell.length_c   1.000
_cell.angle_alpha   90.00
_cell.angle_beta   90.00
_cell.angle_gamma   90.00
#
_symmetry.space_group_name_H-M   'P 1'
#
loop_
_entity.id
_entity.type
_entity.pdbx_description
1 polymer ?
#
loop_
_entity_poly.entity_id
_entity_poly.type
_entity_poly.pdbx_seq_one_letter_code
_entity_poly.pdbx_strand_id
1 'polypeptide(L)'
;MAGFDRINFYAEPARMLDVARRLAGVAAELGPAGIRYAGVNLAPAAFGAAPHSAAAHGSWREAATLLTAYLAAATSEAEAMSEGVHRSSEAYRSGDARVSEMYRQLLLRLEPDAAGAPAGDAALVTRDGIPGAGTHPDAVHDWWQQLAEGPRDSVLAAHPELVGGLDGVPAESRDQANRHNLDNAISGQRDLIQRYQQEIDNGAGNEGTVLEQTHAQRQLRQMEELRTRLQGDPRAHLLSFSAEGDGRAVVALGNPDRAGAVLTYVPGMGSDLGTVPGALDRMEAVLARSPQHTAAIVWLGYDAPDLGPQVGFSSYARDAAEPLHRFQEGLRTTHLGDVPSNNVLLAHSYGSTAYGITAAQYGVSADRVYLIGSIGTDQESANGFLGTRTENVYATTHAWDVAHLPPAVDYYRSSPSDPLFGAQQLPGAYDGVLDSHTAYLHRPEILDNIARLLARPAVTP
;
A
#
# COMPACT_ATOMS: atom_id res chain seq x y z
N MET A 1 -34.13 2.13 -23.26
CA MET A 1 -33.72 0.72 -23.10
C MET A 1 -32.53 0.49 -24.01
N ALA A 2 -31.49 -0.16 -23.47
CA ALA A 2 -30.15 -0.41 -24.01
C ALA A 2 -29.11 0.71 -23.76
N GLY A 3 -28.06 0.37 -23.00
CA GLY A 3 -26.78 1.10 -22.97
C GLY A 3 -26.36 1.78 -21.66
N PHE A 4 -26.71 1.28 -20.48
CA PHE A 4 -26.02 1.65 -19.23
C PHE A 4 -25.03 0.54 -18.88
N ASP A 5 -23.78 0.67 -19.33
CA ASP A 5 -22.69 -0.13 -18.78
C ASP A 5 -22.36 0.38 -17.37
N ARG A 6 -22.44 -0.54 -16.42
CA ARG A 6 -22.35 -0.30 -14.98
C ARG A 6 -20.91 0.04 -14.59
N ILE A 7 -20.67 1.30 -14.24
CA ILE A 7 -19.48 1.72 -13.50
C ILE A 7 -19.83 1.61 -12.01
N ASN A 8 -19.24 0.64 -11.32
CA ASN A 8 -19.59 0.29 -9.94
C ASN A 8 -18.66 0.99 -8.92
N PHE A 9 -19.13 2.10 -8.33
CA PHE A 9 -18.59 2.66 -7.08
C PHE A 9 -19.31 2.16 -5.82
N TYR A 10 -20.02 1.04 -5.96
CA TYR A 10 -20.66 0.34 -4.86
C TYR A 10 -20.01 -1.03 -4.73
N ALA A 11 -19.62 -1.40 -3.51
CA ALA A 11 -19.40 -2.81 -3.21
C ALA A 11 -20.76 -3.51 -3.35
N GLU A 12 -21.02 -4.17 -4.47
CA GLU A 12 -22.25 -4.96 -4.64
C GLU A 12 -22.22 -6.08 -3.59
N PRO A 13 -23.11 -6.09 -2.56
CA PRO A 13 -23.03 -7.10 -1.50
C PRO A 13 -23.13 -8.53 -2.05
N ALA A 14 -23.83 -8.70 -3.17
CA ALA A 14 -23.91 -9.94 -3.93
C ALA A 14 -22.56 -10.37 -4.53
N ARG A 15 -21.71 -9.45 -4.99
CA ARG A 15 -20.35 -9.75 -5.47
C ARG A 15 -19.41 -10.04 -4.31
N MET A 16 -19.52 -9.34 -3.20
CA MET A 16 -18.76 -9.67 -1.97
C MET A 16 -19.10 -11.07 -1.49
N LEU A 17 -20.38 -11.45 -1.50
CA LEU A 17 -20.81 -12.82 -1.20
C LEU A 17 -20.29 -13.83 -2.23
N ASP A 18 -20.14 -13.45 -3.50
CA ASP A 18 -19.51 -14.31 -4.50
C ASP A 18 -18.02 -14.52 -4.23
N VAL A 19 -17.30 -13.45 -3.86
CA VAL A 19 -15.88 -13.51 -3.45
C VAL A 19 -15.71 -14.36 -2.19
N ALA A 20 -16.55 -14.16 -1.16
CA ALA A 20 -16.54 -14.98 0.04
C ALA A 20 -16.76 -16.46 -0.30
N ARG A 21 -17.75 -16.78 -1.15
CA ARG A 21 -17.99 -18.17 -1.60
C ARG A 21 -16.82 -18.76 -2.37
N ARG A 22 -16.13 -17.96 -3.20
CA ARG A 22 -14.93 -18.42 -3.92
C ARG A 22 -13.77 -18.69 -2.96
N LEU A 23 -13.53 -17.82 -1.99
CA LEU A 23 -12.51 -18.00 -0.95
C LEU A 23 -12.79 -19.24 -0.09
N ALA A 24 -14.05 -19.45 0.31
CA ALA A 24 -14.48 -20.68 0.98
C ALA A 24 -14.26 -21.92 0.10
N GLY A 25 -14.49 -21.81 -1.22
CA GLY A 25 -14.18 -22.87 -2.19
C GLY A 25 -12.69 -23.19 -2.25
N VAL A 26 -11.83 -22.17 -2.28
CA VAL A 26 -10.36 -22.32 -2.25
C VAL A 26 -9.92 -23.03 -0.95
N ALA A 27 -10.44 -22.61 0.21
CA ALA A 27 -10.18 -23.30 1.48
C ALA A 27 -10.61 -24.77 1.44
N ALA A 28 -11.80 -25.05 0.88
CA ALA A 28 -12.34 -26.39 0.74
C ALA A 28 -11.54 -27.28 -0.24
N GLU A 29 -10.76 -26.69 -1.16
CA GLU A 29 -9.83 -27.42 -2.05
C GLU A 29 -8.46 -27.64 -1.41
N LEU A 30 -7.95 -26.63 -0.69
CA LEU A 30 -6.64 -26.66 -0.03
C LEU A 30 -6.61 -27.65 1.14
N GLY A 31 -7.67 -27.73 1.95
CA GLY A 31 -7.74 -28.67 3.08
C GLY A 31 -7.52 -30.13 2.66
N PRO A 32 -8.31 -30.67 1.72
CA PRO A 32 -8.10 -32.02 1.17
C PRO A 32 -6.75 -32.21 0.47
N ALA A 33 -6.21 -31.17 -0.17
CA ALA A 33 -4.88 -31.23 -0.78
C ALA A 33 -3.77 -31.36 0.28
N GLY A 34 -3.88 -30.61 1.38
CA GLY A 34 -3.03 -30.73 2.57
C GLY A 34 -3.10 -32.12 3.20
N ILE A 35 -4.30 -32.68 3.36
CA ILE A 35 -4.48 -34.04 3.89
C ILE A 35 -3.86 -35.10 2.96
N ARG A 36 -4.08 -35.01 1.65
CA ARG A 36 -3.49 -35.94 0.67
C ARG A 36 -1.97 -35.87 0.68
N TYR A 37 -1.40 -34.68 0.76
CA TYR A 37 0.04 -34.48 0.77
C TYR A 37 0.68 -34.93 2.09
N ALA A 38 0.08 -34.60 3.24
CA ALA A 38 0.52 -35.10 4.55
C ALA A 38 0.45 -36.63 4.65
N GLY A 39 -0.41 -37.28 3.87
CA GLY A 39 -0.51 -38.73 3.75
C GLY A 39 0.57 -39.39 2.87
N VAL A 40 1.36 -38.63 2.11
CA VAL A 40 2.47 -39.18 1.32
C VAL A 40 3.64 -39.45 2.25
N ASN A 41 3.81 -40.70 2.67
CA ASN A 41 4.95 -41.14 3.48
C ASN A 41 5.90 -42.02 2.64
N LEU A 42 7.00 -41.45 2.17
CA LEU A 42 8.03 -42.20 1.45
C LEU A 42 9.03 -42.82 2.43
N ALA A 43 9.13 -44.15 2.41
CA ALA A 43 10.11 -44.88 3.20
C ALA A 43 11.54 -44.54 2.75
N PRO A 44 12.56 -44.56 3.64
CA PRO A 44 13.95 -44.29 3.27
C PRO A 44 14.45 -45.14 2.08
N ALA A 45 13.98 -46.38 1.97
CA ALA A 45 14.29 -47.30 0.88
C ALA A 45 13.89 -46.78 -0.51
N ALA A 46 12.91 -45.87 -0.60
CA ALA A 46 12.50 -45.23 -1.86
C ALA A 46 13.59 -44.30 -2.44
N PHE A 47 14.55 -43.87 -1.61
CA PHE A 47 15.64 -42.98 -2.01
C PHE A 47 16.94 -43.74 -2.34
N GLY A 48 16.96 -45.07 -2.17
CA GLY A 48 18.11 -45.95 -2.41
C GLY A 48 18.93 -46.29 -1.16
N ALA A 49 19.96 -47.11 -1.33
CA ALA A 49 20.80 -47.64 -0.25
C ALA A 49 22.18 -46.94 -0.14
N ALA A 50 22.42 -45.89 -0.93
CA ALA A 50 23.68 -45.15 -0.92
C ALA A 50 23.71 -44.14 0.25
N PRO A 51 24.89 -43.74 0.76
CA PRO A 51 25.01 -42.73 1.82
C PRO A 51 24.27 -41.41 1.52
N HIS A 52 24.23 -40.99 0.25
CA HIS A 52 23.49 -39.78 -0.18
C HIS A 52 21.96 -39.94 -0.19
N SER A 53 21.44 -41.17 -0.22
CA SER A 53 20.00 -41.46 -0.18
C SER A 53 19.35 -41.06 1.14
N ALA A 54 20.07 -41.19 2.27
CA ALA A 54 19.58 -40.79 3.59
C ALA A 54 19.46 -39.26 3.71
N ALA A 55 20.39 -38.50 3.14
CA ALA A 55 20.33 -37.03 3.10
C ALA A 55 19.16 -36.53 2.24
N ALA A 56 18.90 -37.19 1.10
CA ALA A 56 17.75 -36.89 0.25
C ALA A 56 16.41 -37.18 0.94
N HIS A 57 16.30 -38.30 1.66
CA HIS A 57 15.12 -38.62 2.48
C HIS A 57 14.90 -37.60 3.60
N GLY A 58 15.97 -37.16 4.28
CA GLY A 58 15.93 -36.10 5.28
C GLY A 58 15.40 -34.78 4.72
N SER A 59 15.92 -34.35 3.58
CA SER A 59 15.52 -33.10 2.90
C SER A 59 14.05 -33.16 2.43
N TRP A 60 13.62 -34.31 1.91
CA TRP A 60 12.22 -34.53 1.52
C TRP A 60 11.27 -34.42 2.72
N ARG A 61 11.63 -35.00 3.87
CA ARG A 61 10.80 -34.96 5.09
C ARG A 61 10.65 -33.53 5.63
N GLU A 62 11.72 -32.75 5.58
CA GLU A 62 11.71 -31.35 5.99
C GLU A 62 10.82 -30.51 5.05
N ALA A 63 11.01 -30.62 3.74
CA ALA A 63 10.16 -29.97 2.74
C ALA A 63 8.68 -30.38 2.88
N ALA A 64 8.40 -31.65 3.17
CA ALA A 64 7.04 -32.14 3.36
C ALA A 64 6.37 -31.56 4.62
N THR A 65 7.13 -31.39 5.70
CA THR A 65 6.66 -30.76 6.94
C THR A 65 6.32 -29.29 6.71
N LEU A 66 7.21 -28.55 6.03
CA LEU A 66 7.01 -27.14 5.69
C LEU A 66 5.79 -26.93 4.79
N LEU A 67 5.63 -27.75 3.74
CA LEU A 67 4.47 -27.66 2.84
C LEU A 67 3.15 -28.01 3.54
N THR A 68 3.16 -28.95 4.50
CA THR A 68 1.97 -29.27 5.29
C THR A 68 1.56 -28.09 6.18
N ALA A 69 2.52 -27.46 6.87
CA ALA A 69 2.27 -26.27 7.67
C ALA A 69 1.77 -25.09 6.81
N TYR A 70 2.35 -24.91 5.62
CA TYR A 70 1.93 -23.92 4.64
C TYR A 70 0.48 -24.11 4.20
N LEU A 71 0.09 -25.33 3.79
CA LEU A 71 -1.27 -25.61 3.33
C LEU A 71 -2.31 -25.42 4.45
N ALA A 72 -1.95 -25.75 5.69
CA ALA A 72 -2.80 -25.50 6.86
C ALA A 72 -3.01 -24.00 7.12
N ALA A 73 -1.92 -23.21 7.10
CA ALA A 73 -1.99 -21.77 7.27
C ALA A 73 -2.81 -21.09 6.16
N ALA A 74 -2.54 -21.42 4.89
CA ALA A 74 -3.28 -20.89 3.74
C ALA A 74 -4.77 -21.26 3.77
N THR A 75 -5.12 -22.45 4.27
CA THR A 75 -6.52 -22.86 4.47
C THR A 75 -7.19 -21.96 5.52
N SER A 76 -6.57 -21.80 6.68
CA SER A 76 -7.10 -20.97 7.77
C SER A 76 -7.24 -19.49 7.37
N GLU A 77 -6.31 -18.97 6.57
CA GLU A 77 -6.33 -17.60 6.08
C GLU A 77 -7.47 -17.38 5.06
N ALA A 78 -7.65 -18.33 4.13
CA ALA A 78 -8.77 -18.29 3.18
C ALA A 78 -10.14 -18.36 3.88
N GLU A 79 -10.26 -19.14 4.95
CA GLU A 79 -11.46 -19.17 5.81
C GLU A 79 -11.69 -17.82 6.49
N ALA A 80 -10.66 -17.25 7.13
CA ALA A 80 -10.75 -15.96 7.82
C ALA A 80 -11.10 -14.82 6.86
N MET A 81 -10.50 -14.78 5.66
CA MET A 81 -10.84 -13.82 4.61
C MET A 81 -12.28 -14.00 4.11
N SER A 82 -12.70 -15.24 3.86
CA SER A 82 -14.08 -15.54 3.46
C SER A 82 -15.09 -15.01 4.48
N GLU A 83 -14.87 -15.28 5.77
CA GLU A 83 -15.72 -14.79 6.84
C GLU A 83 -15.68 -13.26 6.97
N GLY A 84 -14.49 -12.64 6.86
CA GLY A 84 -14.33 -11.19 6.90
C GLY A 84 -15.10 -10.49 5.79
N VAL A 85 -15.01 -11.01 4.55
CA VAL A 85 -15.76 -10.50 3.40
C VAL A 85 -17.27 -10.72 3.58
N HIS A 86 -17.67 -11.84 4.17
CA HIS A 86 -19.07 -12.11 4.49
C HIS A 86 -19.63 -11.11 5.51
N ARG A 87 -18.94 -10.93 6.65
CA ARG A 87 -19.30 -9.96 7.69
C ARG A 87 -19.35 -8.54 7.13
N SER A 88 -18.39 -8.17 6.29
CA SER A 88 -18.36 -6.86 5.62
C SER A 88 -19.56 -6.66 4.69
N SER A 89 -19.99 -7.70 3.96
CA SER A 89 -21.20 -7.66 3.12
C SER A 89 -22.49 -7.47 3.94
N GLU A 90 -22.57 -8.09 5.11
CA GLU A 90 -23.69 -7.91 6.04
C GLU A 90 -23.70 -6.52 6.66
N ALA A 91 -22.53 -6.05 7.11
CA ALA A 91 -22.35 -4.71 7.66
C ALA A 91 -22.73 -3.64 6.63
N TYR A 92 -22.31 -3.80 5.37
CA TYR A 92 -22.67 -2.91 4.27
C TYR A 92 -24.18 -2.86 4.03
N ARG A 93 -24.85 -4.03 3.95
CA ARG A 93 -26.32 -4.10 3.84
C ARG A 93 -27.03 -3.43 5.01
N SER A 94 -26.51 -3.60 6.23
CA SER A 94 -27.05 -2.94 7.43
C SER A 94 -26.84 -1.42 7.41
N GLY A 95 -25.71 -0.96 6.87
CA GLY A 95 -25.38 0.46 6.73
C GLY A 95 -26.26 1.13 5.69
N ASP A 96 -26.40 0.53 4.52
CA ASP A 96 -27.25 1.00 3.42
C ASP A 96 -28.72 1.10 3.84
N ALA A 97 -29.24 0.11 4.57
CA ALA A 97 -30.58 0.14 5.12
C ALA A 97 -30.77 1.30 6.13
N ARG A 98 -29.77 1.57 6.97
CA ARG A 98 -29.78 2.66 7.95
C ARG A 98 -29.68 4.04 7.29
N VAL A 99 -28.81 4.20 6.31
CA VAL A 99 -28.68 5.45 5.52
C VAL A 99 -29.94 5.71 4.73
N SER A 100 -30.51 4.70 4.09
CA SER A 100 -31.79 4.79 3.37
C SER A 100 -32.96 5.17 4.29
N GLU A 101 -32.98 4.65 5.52
CA GLU A 101 -33.96 5.03 6.54
C GLU A 101 -33.76 6.47 7.02
N MET A 102 -32.51 6.86 7.29
CA MET A 102 -32.17 8.23 7.67
C MET A 102 -32.55 9.23 6.57
N TYR A 103 -32.27 8.90 5.31
CA TYR A 103 -32.63 9.75 4.16
C TYR A 103 -34.15 9.85 4.00
N ARG A 104 -34.90 8.75 4.17
CA ARG A 104 -36.36 8.77 4.22
C ARG A 104 -36.89 9.65 5.35
N GLN A 105 -36.28 9.58 6.54
CA GLN A 105 -36.68 10.44 7.66
C GLN A 105 -36.30 11.92 7.46
N LEU A 106 -35.19 12.21 6.78
CA LEU A 106 -34.78 13.58 6.45
C LEU A 106 -35.71 14.19 5.40
N LEU A 107 -36.07 13.43 4.36
CA LEU A 107 -37.03 13.83 3.34
C LEU A 107 -38.44 14.05 3.90
N LEU A 108 -38.82 13.31 4.95
CA LEU A 108 -40.09 13.53 5.67
C LEU A 108 -40.07 14.76 6.60
N ARG A 109 -38.89 15.30 6.93
CA ARG A 109 -38.72 16.49 7.79
C ARG A 109 -38.44 17.77 7.01
N LEU A 110 -38.05 17.67 5.74
CA LEU A 110 -37.87 18.80 4.85
C LEU A 110 -39.21 19.12 4.16
N GLU A 111 -39.98 20.03 4.75
CA GLU A 111 -41.02 20.77 4.01
C GLU A 111 -40.33 21.59 2.88
N PRO A 112 -40.84 21.61 1.63
CA PRO A 112 -40.07 22.12 0.48
C PRO A 112 -39.74 23.62 0.44
N ASP A 113 -40.16 24.45 1.40
CA ASP A 113 -40.20 25.92 1.18
C ASP A 113 -39.38 26.78 2.17
N ALA A 114 -38.42 26.24 2.92
CA ALA A 114 -37.72 27.01 3.97
C ALA A 114 -36.18 27.02 3.95
N ALA A 115 -35.54 26.89 2.78
CA ALA A 115 -34.12 27.20 2.62
C ALA A 115 -33.92 28.12 1.41
N GLY A 116 -33.64 29.39 1.69
CA GLY A 116 -33.24 30.35 0.66
C GLY A 116 -32.03 29.83 -0.12
N ALA A 117 -32.06 30.00 -1.44
CA ALA A 117 -30.99 29.58 -2.34
C ALA A 117 -29.63 30.10 -1.84
N PRO A 118 -28.62 29.23 -1.63
CA PRO A 118 -27.26 29.68 -1.39
C PRO A 118 -26.74 30.36 -2.66
N ALA A 119 -25.86 31.34 -2.43
CA ALA A 119 -25.33 32.22 -3.47
C ALA A 119 -24.59 31.45 -4.57
N GLY A 120 -25.00 31.70 -5.82
CA GLY A 120 -24.25 31.39 -7.04
C GLY A 120 -24.54 30.00 -7.63
N ASP A 121 -24.96 29.97 -8.89
CA ASP A 121 -25.05 28.79 -9.78
C ASP A 121 -23.67 28.14 -10.04
N ALA A 122 -22.92 27.77 -8.99
CA ALA A 122 -21.83 26.84 -9.12
C ALA A 122 -22.48 25.45 -9.25
N ALA A 123 -22.47 24.88 -10.45
CA ALA A 123 -22.95 23.52 -10.67
C ALA A 123 -22.24 22.59 -9.68
N LEU A 124 -22.99 22.03 -8.73
CA LEU A 124 -22.48 21.04 -7.79
C LEU A 124 -21.99 19.84 -8.60
N VAL A 125 -20.71 19.49 -8.43
CA VAL A 125 -20.17 18.27 -9.03
C VAL A 125 -20.83 17.09 -8.30
N THR A 126 -21.65 16.36 -9.03
CA THR A 126 -22.25 15.13 -8.53
C THR A 126 -21.21 14.03 -8.43
N ARG A 127 -21.43 13.04 -7.55
CA ARG A 127 -20.60 11.84 -7.43
C ARG A 127 -20.20 11.22 -8.77
N ASP A 128 -21.14 11.11 -9.71
CA ASP A 128 -20.93 10.51 -11.04
C ASP A 128 -20.03 11.34 -11.96
N GLY A 129 -19.79 12.61 -11.61
CA GLY A 129 -18.89 13.51 -12.33
C GLY A 129 -17.45 13.48 -11.83
N ILE A 130 -17.14 12.70 -10.79
CA ILE A 130 -15.78 12.53 -10.26
C ILE A 130 -15.11 11.37 -10.98
N PRO A 131 -13.89 11.54 -11.53
CA PRO A 131 -13.14 10.47 -12.16
C PRO A 131 -12.98 9.25 -11.25
N GLY A 132 -13.00 8.07 -11.86
CA GLY A 132 -12.82 6.84 -11.13
C GLY A 132 -11.39 6.64 -10.62
N ALA A 133 -11.26 5.84 -9.55
CA ALA A 133 -9.99 5.58 -8.90
C ALA A 133 -8.90 4.96 -9.80
N GLY A 134 -9.23 4.42 -10.98
CA GLY A 134 -8.30 3.88 -11.99
C GLY A 134 -8.07 4.80 -13.20
N THR A 135 -8.58 6.03 -13.18
CA THR A 135 -8.42 6.99 -14.29
C THR A 135 -6.94 7.42 -14.40
N HIS A 136 -6.46 7.61 -15.63
CA HIS A 136 -5.10 8.10 -15.88
C HIS A 136 -4.90 9.49 -15.26
N PRO A 137 -3.75 9.78 -14.63
CA PRO A 137 -3.54 11.05 -13.93
C PRO A 137 -3.73 12.30 -14.78
N ASP A 138 -3.30 12.32 -16.05
CA ASP A 138 -3.56 13.45 -16.96
C ASP A 138 -5.05 13.77 -17.11
N ALA A 139 -5.90 12.75 -17.26
CA ALA A 139 -7.33 12.95 -17.41
C ALA A 139 -8.00 13.42 -16.11
N VAL A 140 -7.50 12.94 -14.97
CA VAL A 140 -7.90 13.47 -13.65
C VAL A 140 -7.48 14.93 -13.51
N HIS A 141 -6.26 15.27 -13.93
CA HIS A 141 -5.74 16.63 -13.85
C HIS A 141 -6.54 17.58 -14.73
N ASP A 142 -6.82 17.21 -15.98
CA ASP A 142 -7.65 17.99 -16.90
C ASP A 142 -9.05 18.24 -16.32
N TRP A 143 -9.66 17.21 -15.72
CA TRP A 143 -10.93 17.36 -15.01
C TRP A 143 -10.81 18.35 -13.84
N TRP A 144 -9.79 18.21 -13.00
CA TRP A 144 -9.58 19.09 -11.86
C TRP A 144 -9.37 20.55 -12.28
N GLN A 145 -8.61 20.77 -13.37
CA GLN A 145 -8.33 22.10 -13.90
C GLN A 145 -9.56 22.81 -14.46
N GLN A 146 -10.55 22.06 -14.96
CA GLN A 146 -11.80 22.62 -15.46
C GLN A 146 -12.76 23.07 -14.34
N LEU A 147 -12.58 22.58 -13.11
CA LEU A 147 -13.39 23.01 -11.97
C LEU A 147 -12.99 24.42 -11.52
N ALA A 148 -13.99 25.29 -11.33
CA ALA A 148 -13.79 26.55 -10.61
C ALA A 148 -13.51 26.29 -9.11
N GLU A 149 -12.99 27.30 -8.40
CA GLU A 149 -12.61 27.21 -6.98
C GLU A 149 -13.77 26.71 -6.08
N GLY A 150 -14.97 27.30 -6.20
CA GLY A 150 -16.14 26.88 -5.43
C GLY A 150 -16.53 25.39 -5.61
N PRO A 151 -16.66 24.89 -6.86
CA PRO A 151 -16.83 23.46 -7.13
C PRO A 151 -15.71 22.56 -6.57
N ARG A 152 -14.44 22.99 -6.60
CA ARG A 152 -13.32 22.22 -6.00
C ARG A 152 -13.51 22.05 -4.50
N ASP A 153 -13.76 23.14 -3.78
CA ASP A 153 -14.00 23.10 -2.33
C ASP A 153 -15.21 22.23 -1.98
N SER A 154 -16.28 22.33 -2.78
CA SER A 154 -17.49 21.55 -2.59
C SER A 154 -17.24 20.05 -2.75
N VAL A 155 -16.45 19.64 -3.75
CA VAL A 155 -16.07 18.24 -3.96
C VAL A 155 -15.19 17.71 -2.84
N LEU A 156 -14.20 18.49 -2.40
CA LEU A 156 -13.31 18.10 -1.30
C LEU A 156 -14.06 17.91 0.02
N ALA A 157 -15.11 18.70 0.26
CA ALA A 157 -15.94 18.57 1.45
C ALA A 157 -16.98 17.44 1.35
N ALA A 158 -17.63 17.28 0.19
CA ALA A 158 -18.74 16.35 0.00
C ALA A 158 -18.30 14.93 -0.33
N HIS A 159 -17.19 14.77 -1.06
CA HIS A 159 -16.68 13.50 -1.56
C HIS A 159 -15.16 13.33 -1.34
N PRO A 160 -14.63 13.59 -0.13
CA PRO A 160 -13.20 13.44 0.15
C PRO A 160 -12.69 12.03 -0.12
N GLU A 161 -13.53 11.01 0.03
CA GLU A 161 -13.19 9.60 -0.19
C GLU A 161 -12.93 9.26 -1.66
N LEU A 162 -13.52 10.04 -2.57
CA LEU A 162 -13.35 9.85 -4.01
C LEU A 162 -12.20 10.67 -4.58
N VAL A 163 -11.84 11.80 -3.96
CA VAL A 163 -10.82 12.71 -4.49
C VAL A 163 -9.47 12.56 -3.82
N GLY A 164 -9.45 12.21 -2.53
CA GLY A 164 -8.21 12.12 -1.76
C GLY A 164 -7.17 11.18 -2.38
N GLY A 165 -7.61 10.08 -2.99
CA GLY A 165 -6.73 9.10 -3.64
C GLY A 165 -6.47 9.32 -5.13
N LEU A 166 -7.00 10.37 -5.77
CA LEU A 166 -6.88 10.54 -7.22
C LEU A 166 -5.54 11.16 -7.62
N ASP A 167 -4.66 10.33 -8.17
CA ASP A 167 -3.45 10.78 -8.84
C ASP A 167 -3.81 11.70 -10.02
N GLY A 168 -3.19 12.88 -10.10
CA GLY A 168 -3.56 13.97 -11.01
C GLY A 168 -4.23 15.17 -10.32
N VAL A 169 -4.78 14.99 -9.11
CA VAL A 169 -5.22 16.10 -8.25
C VAL A 169 -4.01 16.67 -7.49
N PRO A 170 -3.84 18.01 -7.40
CA PRO A 170 -2.72 18.64 -6.69
C PRO A 170 -2.59 18.17 -5.23
N ALA A 171 -1.35 18.10 -4.75
CA ALA A 171 -0.99 17.58 -3.43
C ALA A 171 -1.72 18.28 -2.28
N GLU A 172 -1.92 19.60 -2.37
CA GLU A 172 -2.63 20.38 -1.35
C GLU A 172 -4.12 20.03 -1.26
N SER A 173 -4.76 19.76 -2.40
CA SER A 173 -6.16 19.36 -2.44
C SER A 173 -6.35 17.91 -1.97
N ARG A 174 -5.42 17.01 -2.32
CA ARG A 174 -5.38 15.64 -1.78
C ARG A 174 -5.18 15.66 -0.27
N ASP A 175 -4.29 16.50 0.26
CA ASP A 175 -4.07 16.68 1.70
C ASP A 175 -5.35 17.09 2.42
N GLN A 176 -6.08 18.08 1.90
CA GLN A 176 -7.35 18.51 2.48
C GLN A 176 -8.39 17.38 2.51
N ALA A 177 -8.60 16.70 1.38
CA ALA A 177 -9.55 15.58 1.30
C ALA A 177 -9.17 14.44 2.24
N ASN A 178 -7.89 14.03 2.26
CA ASN A 178 -7.49 12.89 3.08
C ASN A 178 -7.45 13.22 4.57
N ARG A 179 -7.21 14.47 4.98
CA ARG A 179 -7.38 14.89 6.38
C ARG A 179 -8.83 14.77 6.82
N HIS A 180 -9.80 15.11 5.96
CA HIS A 180 -11.21 14.83 6.22
C HIS A 180 -11.49 13.32 6.31
N ASN A 181 -10.93 12.50 5.42
CA ASN A 181 -11.07 11.04 5.49
C ASN A 181 -10.50 10.47 6.80
N LEU A 182 -9.34 10.96 7.24
CA LEU A 182 -8.70 10.56 8.50
C LEU A 182 -9.55 10.92 9.72
N ASP A 183 -10.07 12.15 9.78
CA ASP A 183 -10.93 12.58 10.88
C ASP A 183 -12.27 11.81 10.91
N ASN A 184 -12.84 11.52 9.74
CA ASN A 184 -14.03 10.67 9.62
C ASN A 184 -13.75 9.24 10.10
N ALA A 185 -12.61 8.67 9.72
CA ALA A 185 -12.21 7.33 10.15
C ALA A 185 -11.96 7.26 11.66
N ILE A 186 -11.27 8.24 12.24
CA ILE A 186 -11.07 8.36 13.70
C ILE A 186 -12.42 8.43 14.43
N SER A 187 -13.36 9.23 13.92
CA SER A 187 -14.70 9.37 14.53
C SER A 187 -15.48 8.06 14.45
N GLY A 188 -15.51 7.41 13.27
CA GLY A 188 -16.15 6.11 13.08
C GLY A 188 -15.55 5.02 13.97
N GLN A 189 -14.24 5.05 14.18
CA GLN A 189 -13.55 4.09 15.04
C GLN A 189 -13.89 4.27 16.53
N ARG A 190 -14.02 5.52 16.99
CA ARG A 190 -14.48 5.82 18.36
C ARG A 190 -15.90 5.30 18.59
N ASP A 191 -16.80 5.53 17.64
CA ASP A 191 -18.18 5.04 17.70
C ASP A 191 -18.20 3.50 17.74
N LEU A 192 -17.36 2.84 16.96
CA LEU A 192 -17.25 1.38 16.94
C LEU A 192 -16.75 0.83 18.29
N ILE A 193 -15.69 1.42 18.85
CA ILE A 193 -15.16 1.04 20.17
C ILE A 193 -16.22 1.22 21.26
N GLN A 194 -17.00 2.30 21.20
CA GLN A 194 -18.09 2.55 22.15
C GLN A 194 -19.20 1.50 22.04
N ARG A 195 -19.56 1.07 20.83
CA ARG A 195 -20.55 0.00 20.63
C ARG A 195 -20.06 -1.32 21.21
N TYR A 196 -18.82 -1.72 20.93
CA TYR A 196 -18.24 -2.92 21.51
C TYR A 196 -18.19 -2.85 23.04
N GLN A 197 -17.85 -1.70 23.60
CA GLN A 197 -17.87 -1.51 25.05
C GLN A 197 -19.28 -1.72 25.63
N GLN A 198 -20.31 -1.17 24.99
CA GLN A 198 -21.70 -1.34 25.42
C GLN A 198 -22.16 -2.80 25.32
N GLU A 199 -21.77 -3.52 24.27
CA GLU A 199 -22.07 -4.96 24.14
C GLU A 199 -21.43 -5.77 25.27
N ILE A 200 -20.17 -5.50 25.59
CA ILE A 200 -19.44 -6.13 26.69
C ILE A 200 -20.11 -5.82 28.04
N ASP A 201 -20.40 -4.55 28.32
CA ASP A 201 -20.98 -4.10 29.60
C ASP A 201 -22.39 -4.69 29.83
N ASN A 202 -23.15 -4.87 28.76
CA ASN A 202 -24.52 -5.42 28.82
C ASN A 202 -24.55 -6.96 28.77
N GLY A 203 -23.39 -7.63 28.74
CA GLY A 203 -23.28 -9.09 28.67
C GLY A 203 -23.67 -9.70 27.32
N ALA A 204 -23.79 -8.89 26.26
CA ALA A 204 -24.04 -9.34 24.89
C ALA A 204 -22.74 -9.66 24.13
N GLY A 205 -21.60 -9.11 24.58
CA GLY A 205 -20.29 -9.34 24.00
C GLY A 205 -19.72 -10.73 24.33
N ASN A 206 -18.91 -11.25 23.41
CA ASN A 206 -18.15 -12.49 23.59
C ASN A 206 -16.63 -12.22 23.44
N GLU A 207 -15.80 -13.27 23.50
CA GLU A 207 -14.34 -13.14 23.31
C GLU A 207 -13.99 -12.50 21.96
N GLY A 208 -14.74 -12.80 20.89
CA GLY A 208 -14.61 -12.16 19.59
C GLY A 208 -14.86 -10.66 19.64
N THR A 209 -15.90 -10.21 20.33
CA THR A 209 -16.19 -8.79 20.57
C THR A 209 -15.01 -8.07 21.25
N VAL A 210 -14.38 -8.70 22.24
CA VAL A 210 -13.21 -8.14 22.93
C VAL A 210 -12.00 -8.04 21.98
N LEU A 211 -11.79 -9.05 21.13
CA LEU A 211 -10.72 -9.03 20.12
C LEU A 211 -10.95 -7.94 19.08
N GLU A 212 -12.18 -7.80 18.57
CA GLU A 212 -12.57 -6.76 17.62
C GLU A 212 -12.43 -5.36 18.24
N GLN A 213 -12.83 -5.18 19.50
CA GLN A 213 -12.61 -3.94 20.24
C GLN A 213 -11.11 -3.61 20.36
N THR A 214 -10.30 -4.62 20.68
CA THR A 214 -8.84 -4.45 20.81
C THR A 214 -8.20 -4.06 19.48
N HIS A 215 -8.60 -4.70 18.38
CA HIS A 215 -8.17 -4.32 17.03
C HIS A 215 -8.62 -2.90 16.71
N ALA A 216 -9.86 -2.55 17.03
CA ALA A 216 -10.39 -1.23 16.76
C ALA A 216 -9.62 -0.13 17.52
N GLN A 217 -9.27 -0.39 18.78
CA GLN A 217 -8.42 0.48 19.60
C GLN A 217 -7.00 0.61 19.06
N ARG A 218 -6.42 -0.44 18.46
CA ARG A 218 -5.10 -0.35 17.80
C ARG A 218 -5.15 0.58 16.60
N GLN A 219 -6.10 0.38 15.69
CA GLN A 219 -6.29 1.23 14.52
C GLN A 219 -6.55 2.70 14.90
N LEU A 220 -7.37 2.94 15.94
CA LEU A 220 -7.60 4.29 16.45
C LEU A 220 -6.29 4.95 16.90
N ARG A 221 -5.43 4.24 17.65
CA ARG A 221 -4.13 4.77 18.08
C ARG A 221 -3.23 5.10 16.90
N GLN A 222 -3.12 4.20 15.92
CA GLN A 222 -2.31 4.42 14.71
C GLN A 222 -2.79 5.65 13.91
N MET A 223 -4.11 5.82 13.74
CA MET A 223 -4.68 7.00 13.08
C MET A 223 -4.45 8.30 13.86
N GLU A 224 -4.54 8.26 15.19
CA GLU A 224 -4.27 9.42 16.05
C GLU A 224 -2.78 9.82 16.04
N GLU A 225 -1.88 8.83 16.02
CA GLU A 225 -0.44 9.04 15.86
C GLU A 225 -0.13 9.65 14.48
N LEU A 226 -0.71 9.11 13.40
CA LEU A 226 -0.59 9.71 12.06
C LEU A 226 -1.12 11.14 12.05
N ARG A 227 -2.32 11.39 12.60
CA ARG A 227 -2.92 12.73 12.66
C ARG A 227 -2.02 13.73 13.38
N THR A 228 -1.43 13.32 14.50
CA THR A 228 -0.48 14.12 15.26
C THR A 228 0.77 14.40 14.43
N ARG A 229 1.32 13.37 13.78
CA ARG A 229 2.53 13.48 12.96
C ARG A 229 2.36 14.43 11.78
N LEU A 230 1.16 14.49 11.20
CA LEU A 230 0.82 15.38 10.09
C LEU A 230 0.78 16.87 10.47
N GLN A 231 0.85 17.22 11.75
CA GLN A 231 0.95 18.60 12.25
C GLN A 231 2.41 19.06 12.47
N GLY A 232 3.38 18.16 12.26
CA GLY A 232 4.80 18.44 12.45
C GLY A 232 5.42 19.34 11.38
N ASP A 233 6.68 19.71 11.63
CA ASP A 233 7.56 20.39 10.69
C ASP A 233 8.69 19.42 10.27
N PRO A 234 9.01 19.26 8.96
CA PRO A 234 8.45 19.91 7.77
C PRO A 234 6.96 19.63 7.54
N ARG A 235 6.26 20.62 6.94
CA ARG A 235 4.84 20.51 6.57
C ARG A 235 4.58 19.21 5.79
N ALA A 236 3.68 18.39 6.32
CA ALA A 236 3.27 17.14 5.71
C ALA A 236 1.98 17.30 4.88
N HIS A 237 1.90 16.58 3.75
CA HIS A 237 0.73 16.46 2.89
C HIS A 237 0.30 14.99 2.82
N LEU A 238 -0.93 14.69 3.26
CA LEU A 238 -1.52 13.37 3.19
C LEU A 238 -2.11 13.14 1.78
N LEU A 239 -1.37 12.46 0.91
CA LEU A 239 -1.73 12.27 -0.50
C LEU A 239 -2.67 11.09 -0.73
N SER A 240 -2.74 10.13 0.19
CA SER A 240 -3.73 9.05 0.15
C SER A 240 -3.91 8.48 1.54
N PHE A 241 -5.13 8.04 1.86
CA PHE A 241 -5.45 7.42 3.13
C PHE A 241 -6.54 6.37 2.97
N SER A 242 -6.35 5.21 3.60
CA SER A 242 -7.40 4.21 3.81
C SER A 242 -7.19 3.52 5.16
N ALA A 243 -8.28 3.33 5.90
CA ALA A 243 -8.29 2.56 7.15
C ALA A 243 -8.56 1.06 6.94
N GLU A 244 -8.71 0.60 5.68
CA GLU A 244 -8.95 -0.81 5.37
C GLU A 244 -7.72 -1.68 5.63
N GLY A 245 -7.93 -2.89 6.14
CA GLY A 245 -6.86 -3.83 6.48
C GLY A 245 -5.95 -3.26 7.57
N ASP A 246 -4.64 -3.33 7.35
CA ASP A 246 -3.62 -2.74 8.23
C ASP A 246 -3.43 -1.23 8.04
N GLY A 247 -4.24 -0.65 7.16
CA GLY A 247 -4.26 0.76 6.84
C GLY A 247 -3.15 1.18 5.88
N ARG A 248 -3.47 2.13 5.02
CA ARG A 248 -2.58 2.66 3.98
C ARG A 248 -2.52 4.16 4.10
N ALA A 249 -1.33 4.72 3.95
CA ALA A 249 -1.15 6.17 3.87
C ALA A 249 0.02 6.52 2.96
N VAL A 250 -0.20 7.51 2.09
CA VAL A 250 0.87 8.14 1.32
C VAL A 250 1.05 9.53 1.87
N VAL A 251 2.23 9.83 2.40
CA VAL A 251 2.50 11.12 3.07
C VAL A 251 3.76 11.74 2.49
N ALA A 252 3.65 12.99 2.02
CA ALA A 252 4.77 13.79 1.57
C ALA A 252 5.21 14.78 2.64
N LEU A 253 6.50 14.88 2.89
CA LEU A 253 7.14 15.98 3.61
C LEU A 253 7.60 17.03 2.58
N GLY A 254 7.07 18.25 2.70
CA GLY A 254 7.15 19.25 1.63
C GLY A 254 6.07 19.06 0.56
N ASN A 255 5.96 20.02 -0.37
CA ASN A 255 5.01 19.95 -1.49
C ASN A 255 5.71 19.35 -2.73
N PRO A 256 5.36 18.13 -3.17
CA PRO A 256 5.99 17.49 -4.31
C PRO A 256 5.71 18.19 -5.64
N ASP A 257 4.57 18.86 -5.79
CA ASP A 257 4.19 19.58 -7.02
C ASP A 257 5.08 20.81 -7.27
N ARG A 258 5.83 21.28 -6.27
CA ARG A 258 6.73 22.44 -6.37
C ARG A 258 8.19 22.07 -6.18
N ALA A 259 8.48 20.80 -5.93
CA ALA A 259 9.81 20.35 -5.58
C ALA A 259 10.69 20.21 -6.82
N GLY A 260 11.96 20.64 -6.72
CA GLY A 260 12.95 20.38 -7.77
C GLY A 260 13.42 18.93 -7.79
N ALA A 261 13.29 18.24 -6.65
CA ALA A 261 13.57 16.82 -6.51
C ALA A 261 12.54 16.16 -5.58
N VAL A 262 12.11 14.95 -5.93
CA VAL A 262 11.15 14.17 -5.15
C VAL A 262 11.72 12.81 -4.86
N LEU A 263 11.79 12.43 -3.58
CA LEU A 263 12.07 11.06 -3.17
C LEU A 263 10.75 10.33 -2.91
N THR A 264 10.52 9.19 -3.54
CA THR A 264 9.44 8.28 -3.14
C THR A 264 10.02 7.03 -2.48
N TYR A 265 9.78 6.86 -1.18
CA TYR A 265 10.15 5.68 -0.42
C TYR A 265 9.02 4.65 -0.43
N VAL A 266 9.29 3.48 -1.01
CA VAL A 266 8.42 2.30 -1.02
C VAL A 266 8.92 1.35 0.06
N PRO A 267 8.18 1.19 1.18
CA PRO A 267 8.61 0.36 2.29
C PRO A 267 8.44 -1.14 1.99
N GLY A 268 8.86 -1.99 2.93
CA GLY A 268 8.85 -3.45 2.77
C GLY A 268 7.80 -4.16 3.62
N MET A 269 8.03 -5.45 3.86
CA MET A 269 7.17 -6.29 4.72
C MET A 269 7.01 -5.72 6.13
N GLY A 270 5.87 -6.01 6.77
CA GLY A 270 5.52 -5.52 8.11
C GLY A 270 5.25 -4.02 8.18
N SER A 271 5.04 -3.37 7.04
CA SER A 271 4.68 -1.96 6.99
C SER A 271 3.17 -1.80 7.07
N ASP A 272 2.71 -1.10 8.10
CA ASP A 272 1.31 -0.77 8.32
C ASP A 272 1.16 0.74 8.58
N LEU A 273 -0.07 1.21 8.82
CA LEU A 273 -0.35 2.60 9.16
C LEU A 273 0.45 3.10 10.39
N GLY A 274 0.69 2.22 11.36
CA GLY A 274 1.47 2.52 12.57
C GLY A 274 2.97 2.70 12.32
N THR A 275 3.50 2.15 11.23
CA THR A 275 4.92 2.34 10.85
C THR A 275 5.19 3.67 10.14
N VAL A 276 4.15 4.32 9.58
CA VAL A 276 4.29 5.53 8.76
C VAL A 276 4.96 6.69 9.52
N PRO A 277 4.60 7.02 10.78
CA PRO A 277 5.28 8.10 11.51
C PRO A 277 6.80 7.91 11.61
N GLY A 278 7.26 6.70 11.95
CA GLY A 278 8.70 6.41 12.00
C GLY A 278 9.37 6.43 10.62
N ALA A 279 8.65 6.11 9.55
CA ALA A 279 9.15 6.26 8.18
C ALA A 279 9.31 7.74 7.80
N LEU A 280 8.41 8.60 8.25
CA LEU A 280 8.52 10.05 8.03
C LEU A 280 9.74 10.64 8.76
N ASP A 281 10.03 10.19 9.97
CA ASP A 281 11.23 10.63 10.71
C ASP A 281 12.53 10.27 9.96
N ARG A 282 12.53 9.11 9.28
CA ARG A 282 13.64 8.73 8.39
C ARG A 282 13.71 9.61 7.14
N MET A 283 12.58 10.00 6.57
CA MET A 283 12.53 10.93 5.44
C MET A 283 12.97 12.35 5.83
N GLU A 284 12.71 12.80 7.06
CA GLU A 284 13.27 14.06 7.58
C GLU A 284 14.79 14.02 7.64
N ALA A 285 15.38 12.91 8.11
CA ALA A 285 16.82 12.74 8.12
C ALA A 285 17.43 12.78 6.70
N VAL A 286 16.71 12.27 5.70
CA VAL A 286 17.09 12.42 4.28
C VAL A 286 17.00 13.88 3.84
N LEU A 287 15.88 14.56 4.13
CA LEU A 287 15.67 15.95 3.75
C LEU A 287 16.73 16.89 4.34
N ALA A 288 17.16 16.63 5.57
CA ALA A 288 18.21 17.40 6.24
C ALA A 288 19.57 17.37 5.51
N ARG A 289 19.80 16.40 4.62
CA ARG A 289 21.02 16.26 3.80
C ARG A 289 20.80 16.56 2.32
N SER A 290 19.55 16.78 1.92
CA SER A 290 19.14 16.92 0.53
C SER A 290 19.24 18.38 0.05
N PRO A 291 19.22 18.63 -1.27
CA PRO A 291 19.11 19.98 -1.80
C PRO A 291 17.87 20.71 -1.26
N GLN A 292 17.93 22.05 -1.26
CA GLN A 292 16.74 22.86 -0.99
C GLN A 292 15.63 22.55 -2.00
N HIS A 293 14.37 22.70 -1.58
CA HIS A 293 13.18 22.38 -2.40
C HIS A 293 13.08 20.90 -2.80
N THR A 294 13.57 20.00 -1.96
CA THR A 294 13.30 18.55 -2.06
C THR A 294 12.04 18.20 -1.29
N ALA A 295 11.18 17.36 -1.86
CA ALA A 295 10.09 16.69 -1.14
C ALA A 295 10.43 15.21 -0.95
N ALA A 296 9.99 14.61 0.17
CA ALA A 296 10.17 13.19 0.43
C ALA A 296 8.84 12.54 0.80
N ILE A 297 8.53 11.42 0.17
CA ILE A 297 7.23 10.75 0.24
C ILE A 297 7.44 9.37 0.86
N VAL A 298 6.69 9.04 1.89
CA VAL A 298 6.46 7.66 2.33
C VAL A 298 5.25 7.14 1.55
N TRP A 299 5.45 6.17 0.68
CA TRP A 299 4.41 5.58 -0.15
C TRP A 299 4.01 4.20 0.39
N LEU A 300 3.12 4.17 1.39
CA LEU A 300 2.43 2.94 1.80
C LEU A 300 1.08 2.87 1.07
N GLY A 301 1.14 2.64 -0.24
CA GLY A 301 -0.02 2.60 -1.14
C GLY A 301 -0.60 1.21 -1.39
N TYR A 302 -0.06 0.19 -0.74
CA TYR A 302 -0.44 -1.22 -0.89
C TYR A 302 -0.49 -1.90 0.48
N ASP A 303 -1.13 -3.07 0.54
CA ASP A 303 -1.13 -3.91 1.73
C ASP A 303 0.19 -4.69 1.76
N ALA A 304 1.12 -4.31 2.62
CA ALA A 304 2.41 -4.98 2.69
C ALA A 304 2.27 -6.34 3.41
N PRO A 305 2.98 -7.39 2.98
CA PRO A 305 2.88 -8.67 3.66
C PRO A 305 3.37 -8.56 5.11
N ASP A 306 2.67 -9.24 6.01
CA ASP A 306 3.13 -9.45 7.38
C ASP A 306 4.45 -10.24 7.43
N LEU A 307 5.15 -10.12 8.56
CA LEU A 307 6.31 -10.95 8.83
C LEU A 307 5.90 -12.43 8.92
N GLY A 308 6.42 -13.26 8.02
CA GLY A 308 6.14 -14.69 8.00
C GLY A 308 6.14 -15.29 6.59
N PRO A 309 5.46 -16.43 6.38
CA PRO A 309 5.39 -17.09 5.08
C PRO A 309 4.80 -16.22 3.97
N GLN A 310 3.95 -15.24 4.33
CA GLN A 310 3.28 -14.32 3.39
C GLN A 310 4.26 -13.50 2.55
N VAL A 311 5.48 -13.26 3.06
CA VAL A 311 6.57 -12.58 2.33
C VAL A 311 6.90 -13.28 1.01
N GLY A 312 6.66 -14.58 0.90
CA GLY A 312 6.84 -15.36 -0.32
C GLY A 312 5.77 -15.18 -1.40
N PHE A 313 4.69 -14.45 -1.12
CA PHE A 313 3.61 -14.23 -2.07
C PHE A 313 3.79 -12.94 -2.87
N SER A 314 3.87 -13.06 -4.20
CA SER A 314 3.92 -11.92 -5.11
C SER A 314 2.58 -11.17 -5.25
N SER A 315 1.48 -11.64 -4.64
CA SER A 315 0.18 -10.97 -4.73
C SER A 315 0.24 -9.54 -4.20
N TYR A 316 0.85 -9.32 -3.03
CA TYR A 316 0.98 -7.98 -2.44
C TYR A 316 1.75 -7.02 -3.36
N ALA A 317 2.86 -7.48 -3.94
CA ALA A 317 3.63 -6.72 -4.91
C ALA A 317 2.89 -6.47 -6.25
N ARG A 318 2.06 -7.43 -6.69
CA ARG A 318 1.17 -7.25 -7.87
C ARG A 318 0.06 -6.24 -7.59
N ASP A 319 -0.53 -6.25 -6.41
CA ASP A 319 -1.58 -5.32 -6.00
C ASP A 319 -1.03 -3.89 -5.84
N ALA A 320 0.27 -3.76 -5.54
CA ALA A 320 0.97 -2.48 -5.55
C ALA A 320 1.26 -1.93 -6.95
N ALA A 321 1.20 -2.76 -8.00
CA ALA A 321 1.81 -2.44 -9.29
C ALA A 321 1.15 -1.26 -10.00
N GLU A 322 -0.13 -1.37 -10.32
CA GLU A 322 -0.86 -0.30 -10.98
C GLU A 322 -0.93 0.99 -10.11
N PRO A 323 -1.21 0.92 -8.79
CA PRO A 323 -1.18 2.10 -7.93
C PRO A 323 0.18 2.81 -7.90
N LEU A 324 1.31 2.08 -7.84
CA LEU A 324 2.63 2.70 -7.82
C LEU A 324 2.95 3.39 -9.15
N HIS A 325 2.62 2.75 -10.27
CA HIS A 325 2.78 3.33 -11.60
C HIS A 325 2.01 4.66 -11.70
N ARG A 326 0.71 4.64 -11.40
CA ARG A 326 -0.15 5.82 -11.51
C ARG A 326 0.24 6.93 -10.54
N PHE A 327 0.72 6.58 -9.35
CA PHE A 327 1.24 7.56 -8.41
C PHE A 327 2.44 8.32 -9.01
N GLN A 328 3.38 7.62 -9.63
CA GLN A 328 4.57 8.24 -10.24
C GLN A 328 4.22 9.10 -11.46
N GLU A 329 3.27 8.66 -12.31
CA GLU A 329 2.69 9.47 -13.38
C GLU A 329 1.99 10.72 -12.82
N GLY A 330 1.25 10.58 -11.72
CA GLY A 330 0.58 11.67 -11.04
C GLY A 330 1.54 12.76 -10.58
N LEU A 331 2.69 12.38 -10.00
CA LEU A 331 3.74 13.34 -9.63
C LEU A 331 4.28 14.13 -10.83
N ARG A 332 4.37 13.51 -12.02
CA ARG A 332 4.75 14.22 -13.25
C ARG A 332 3.66 15.17 -13.72
N THR A 333 2.42 14.70 -13.66
CA THR A 333 1.23 15.42 -14.13
C THR A 333 1.00 16.71 -13.33
N THR A 334 1.15 16.66 -12.01
CA THR A 334 0.84 17.80 -11.12
C THR A 334 2.01 18.75 -10.89
N HIS A 335 3.19 18.48 -11.45
CA HIS A 335 4.38 19.30 -11.26
C HIS A 335 4.21 20.71 -11.84
N LEU A 336 4.53 21.72 -11.03
CA LEU A 336 4.36 23.15 -11.31
C LEU A 336 5.69 23.87 -11.61
N GLY A 337 6.81 23.15 -11.65
CA GLY A 337 8.12 23.73 -11.97
C GLY A 337 8.35 23.90 -13.47
N ASP A 338 9.05 24.98 -13.86
CA ASP A 338 9.41 25.26 -15.26
C ASP A 338 10.38 24.23 -15.87
N VAL A 339 11.05 23.46 -15.02
CA VAL A 339 11.91 22.34 -15.39
C VAL A 339 11.38 21.05 -14.77
N PRO A 340 11.54 19.90 -15.43
CA PRO A 340 11.15 18.62 -14.84
C PRO A 340 11.82 18.39 -13.48
N SER A 341 11.05 17.90 -12.51
CA SER A 341 11.58 17.45 -11.21
C SER A 341 12.51 16.24 -11.38
N ASN A 342 13.51 16.10 -10.52
CA ASN A 342 14.27 14.86 -10.38
C ASN A 342 13.53 13.90 -9.43
N ASN A 343 12.82 12.91 -9.97
CA ASN A 343 12.10 11.90 -9.20
C ASN A 343 12.99 10.69 -8.95
N VAL A 344 13.31 10.43 -7.68
CA VAL A 344 14.07 9.26 -7.23
C VAL A 344 13.13 8.33 -6.49
N LEU A 345 13.05 7.06 -6.90
CA LEU A 345 12.32 6.04 -6.16
C LEU A 345 13.29 5.21 -5.33
N LEU A 346 13.06 5.13 -4.02
CA LEU A 346 13.80 4.29 -3.09
C LEU A 346 12.91 3.13 -2.68
N ALA A 347 13.26 1.91 -3.10
CA ALA A 347 12.53 0.72 -2.73
C ALA A 347 13.34 -0.08 -1.69
N HIS A 348 12.72 -0.43 -0.56
CA HIS A 348 13.39 -1.15 0.51
C HIS A 348 12.78 -2.53 0.71
N SER A 349 13.62 -3.55 0.84
CA SER A 349 13.18 -4.92 1.13
C SER A 349 12.13 -5.38 0.11
N TYR A 350 10.97 -5.86 0.56
CA TYR A 350 9.82 -6.26 -0.27
C TYR A 350 9.34 -5.16 -1.22
N GLY A 351 9.52 -3.88 -0.87
CA GLY A 351 9.24 -2.76 -1.77
C GLY A 351 10.00 -2.84 -3.10
N SER A 352 11.17 -3.51 -3.11
CA SER A 352 11.93 -3.78 -4.34
C SER A 352 11.20 -4.76 -5.27
N THR A 353 10.49 -5.74 -4.72
CA THR A 353 9.61 -6.65 -5.48
C THR A 353 8.41 -5.89 -6.04
N ALA A 354 7.77 -5.05 -5.22
CA ALA A 354 6.66 -4.19 -5.67
C ALA A 354 7.10 -3.27 -6.81
N TYR A 355 8.23 -2.59 -6.67
CA TYR A 355 8.81 -1.79 -7.75
C TYR A 355 9.12 -2.62 -9.00
N GLY A 356 9.79 -3.77 -8.86
CA GLY A 356 10.23 -4.56 -10.01
C GLY A 356 9.07 -5.11 -10.84
N ILE A 357 8.00 -5.58 -10.18
CA ILE A 357 6.76 -6.00 -10.83
C ILE A 357 6.07 -4.80 -11.51
N THR A 358 6.00 -3.65 -10.83
CA THR A 358 5.44 -2.42 -11.41
C THR A 358 6.17 -2.02 -12.68
N ALA A 359 7.50 -1.92 -12.60
CA ALA A 359 8.34 -1.47 -13.68
C ALA A 359 8.29 -2.42 -14.89
N ALA A 360 8.14 -3.72 -14.67
CA ALA A 360 8.03 -4.68 -15.78
C ALA A 360 6.64 -4.69 -16.45
N GLN A 361 5.56 -4.44 -15.70
CA GLN A 361 4.19 -4.53 -16.22
C GLN A 361 3.69 -3.20 -16.81
N TYR A 362 3.96 -2.10 -16.12
CA TYR A 362 3.41 -0.77 -16.45
C TYR A 362 4.50 0.26 -16.74
N GLY A 363 5.70 0.05 -16.17
CA GLY A 363 6.76 1.05 -16.14
C GLY A 363 6.62 2.01 -14.97
N VAL A 364 7.71 2.70 -14.65
CA VAL A 364 7.76 3.65 -13.53
C VAL A 364 8.41 4.95 -13.99
N SER A 365 7.68 6.06 -13.88
CA SER A 365 8.16 7.42 -14.21
C SER A 365 9.06 8.04 -13.12
N ALA A 366 10.16 7.35 -12.83
CA ALA A 366 11.25 7.84 -11.99
C ALA A 366 12.52 8.05 -12.83
N ASP A 367 13.25 9.13 -12.55
CA ASP A 367 14.55 9.38 -13.18
C ASP A 367 15.59 8.35 -12.76
N ARG A 368 15.49 7.92 -11.50
CA ARG A 368 16.45 7.03 -10.82
C ARG A 368 15.74 6.15 -9.83
N VAL A 369 16.26 4.94 -9.67
CA VAL A 369 15.75 3.99 -8.69
C VAL A 369 16.90 3.50 -7.84
N TYR A 370 16.69 3.45 -6.53
CA TYR A 370 17.63 2.90 -5.58
C TYR A 370 16.99 1.76 -4.80
N LEU A 371 17.53 0.55 -4.96
CA LEU A 371 17.05 -0.67 -4.33
C LEU A 371 17.94 -0.99 -3.14
N ILE A 372 17.40 -0.93 -1.92
CA ILE A 372 18.16 -1.18 -0.68
C ILE A 372 17.63 -2.39 0.07
N GLY A 373 18.53 -3.26 0.55
CA GLY A 373 18.11 -4.45 1.29
C GLY A 373 17.16 -5.36 0.51
N SER A 374 17.24 -5.36 -0.82
CA SER A 374 16.26 -6.00 -1.71
C SER A 374 16.24 -7.52 -1.52
N ILE A 375 15.03 -8.08 -1.39
CA ILE A 375 14.77 -9.54 -1.41
C ILE A 375 14.48 -10.08 -2.82
N GLY A 376 14.65 -9.25 -3.85
CA GLY A 376 14.43 -9.57 -5.26
C GLY A 376 13.47 -8.59 -5.91
N THR A 377 13.29 -8.71 -7.23
CA THR A 377 12.50 -7.77 -8.04
C THR A 377 11.50 -8.46 -8.98
N ASP A 378 11.46 -9.79 -8.95
CA ASP A 378 10.77 -10.64 -9.93
C ASP A 378 11.28 -10.49 -11.38
N GLN A 379 12.39 -9.79 -11.58
CA GLN A 379 13.08 -9.63 -12.86
C GLN A 379 14.47 -10.29 -12.82
N GLU A 380 14.95 -10.77 -13.96
CA GLU A 380 16.29 -11.37 -14.08
C GLU A 380 17.40 -10.32 -14.22
N SER A 381 17.05 -9.13 -14.73
CA SER A 381 17.97 -8.01 -14.90
C SER A 381 17.23 -6.67 -14.89
N ALA A 382 17.97 -5.60 -14.62
CA ALA A 382 17.49 -4.21 -14.66
C ALA A 382 16.95 -3.78 -16.04
N ASN A 383 17.32 -4.48 -17.13
CA ASN A 383 16.78 -4.21 -18.47
C ASN A 383 15.28 -4.54 -18.59
N GLY A 384 14.73 -5.31 -17.64
CA GLY A 384 13.29 -5.58 -17.55
C GLY A 384 12.47 -4.41 -17.00
N PHE A 385 13.12 -3.34 -16.50
CA PHE A 385 12.42 -2.19 -15.94
C PHE A 385 12.04 -1.18 -17.02
N LEU A 386 10.74 -1.06 -17.30
CA LEU A 386 10.21 -0.04 -18.20
C LEU A 386 10.18 1.32 -17.48
N GLY A 387 10.46 2.40 -18.20
CA GLY A 387 10.45 3.77 -17.65
C GLY A 387 11.70 4.18 -16.87
N THR A 388 12.57 3.24 -16.47
CA THR A 388 13.86 3.55 -15.84
C THR A 388 15.01 2.85 -16.57
N ARG A 389 15.93 3.62 -17.15
CA ARG A 389 17.12 3.05 -17.83
C ARG A 389 18.05 2.36 -16.83
N THR A 390 18.68 1.27 -17.24
CA THR A 390 19.59 0.46 -16.40
C THR A 390 20.73 1.28 -15.77
N GLU A 391 21.28 2.27 -16.47
CA GLU A 391 22.29 3.21 -15.95
C GLU A 391 21.76 4.20 -14.89
N ASN A 392 20.48 4.14 -14.55
CA ASN A 392 19.85 4.89 -13.49
C ASN A 392 19.29 4.00 -12.37
N VAL A 393 19.57 2.69 -12.43
CA VAL A 393 19.22 1.73 -11.39
C VAL A 393 20.42 1.55 -10.48
N TYR A 394 20.23 1.79 -9.20
CA TYR A 394 21.23 1.69 -8.15
C TYR A 394 20.82 0.61 -7.15
N ALA A 395 21.79 -0.07 -6.54
CA ALA A 395 21.53 -1.05 -5.50
C ALA A 395 22.57 -1.00 -4.37
N THR A 396 22.11 -1.32 -3.17
CA THR A 396 22.97 -1.61 -2.02
C THR A 396 22.30 -2.66 -1.15
N THR A 397 22.94 -3.81 -1.02
CA THR A 397 22.55 -4.82 -0.02
C THR A 397 23.77 -5.19 0.81
N HIS A 398 23.65 -5.19 2.13
CA HIS A 398 24.70 -5.68 3.01
C HIS A 398 24.87 -7.19 2.85
N ALA A 399 26.12 -7.66 2.74
CA ALA A 399 26.50 -9.08 2.77
C ALA A 399 25.90 -9.93 3.92
N TRP A 400 25.56 -9.33 5.08
CA TRP A 400 24.93 -10.01 6.22
C TRP A 400 23.45 -9.66 6.40
N ASP A 401 22.85 -9.02 5.40
CA ASP A 401 21.42 -8.81 5.36
C ASP A 401 20.69 -10.16 5.25
N VAL A 402 19.59 -10.34 5.99
CA VAL A 402 18.70 -11.49 5.83
C VAL A 402 18.16 -11.65 4.40
N ALA A 403 18.14 -10.57 3.62
CA ALA A 403 17.85 -10.59 2.20
C ALA A 403 18.84 -11.42 1.35
N HIS A 404 20.03 -11.73 1.87
CA HIS A 404 21.00 -12.66 1.26
C HIS A 404 20.82 -14.13 1.70
N LEU A 405 19.91 -14.43 2.63
CA LEU A 405 19.74 -15.80 3.11
C LEU A 405 18.98 -16.64 2.07
N PRO A 406 19.38 -17.92 1.85
CA PRO A 406 18.85 -18.76 0.77
C PRO A 406 17.32 -18.88 0.64
N PRO A 407 16.49 -18.87 1.71
CA PRO A 407 15.04 -18.86 1.50
C PRO A 407 14.52 -17.51 0.97
N ALA A 408 15.23 -16.39 1.12
CA ALA A 408 14.80 -15.06 0.65
C ALA A 408 15.18 -14.81 -0.82
N VAL A 409 16.32 -15.32 -1.27
CA VAL A 409 16.84 -15.11 -2.65
C VAL A 409 16.04 -15.89 -3.70
N ASP A 410 15.48 -17.04 -3.33
CA ASP A 410 14.71 -17.89 -4.27
C ASP A 410 13.27 -17.40 -4.54
N TYR A 411 12.74 -16.45 -3.76
CA TYR A 411 11.35 -16.00 -3.94
C TYR A 411 11.13 -15.13 -5.19
N TYR A 412 12.08 -14.25 -5.53
CA TYR A 412 11.84 -13.19 -6.54
C TYR A 412 13.04 -12.93 -7.46
N ARG A 413 13.79 -13.99 -7.82
CA ARG A 413 14.91 -13.98 -8.78
C ARG A 413 16.15 -13.22 -8.29
N SER A 414 17.07 -12.93 -9.22
CA SER A 414 18.40 -12.38 -8.99
C SER A 414 18.40 -11.13 -8.10
N SER A 415 19.33 -11.08 -7.15
CA SER A 415 19.56 -9.91 -6.31
C SER A 415 19.99 -8.71 -7.15
N PRO A 416 19.42 -7.50 -6.95
CA PRO A 416 19.91 -6.28 -7.59
C PRO A 416 21.37 -5.92 -7.23
N SER A 417 21.91 -6.52 -6.17
CA SER A 417 23.32 -6.39 -5.81
C SER A 417 24.24 -7.34 -6.59
N ASP A 418 23.69 -8.27 -7.38
CA ASP A 418 24.45 -9.13 -8.29
C ASP A 418 24.98 -8.29 -9.47
N PRO A 419 26.30 -8.33 -9.76
CA PRO A 419 26.86 -7.64 -10.93
C PRO A 419 26.18 -7.98 -12.27
N LEU A 420 25.64 -9.20 -12.42
CA LEU A 420 24.93 -9.63 -13.64
C LEU A 420 23.52 -9.02 -13.76
N PHE A 421 22.95 -8.51 -12.68
CA PHE A 421 21.64 -7.85 -12.71
C PHE A 421 21.68 -6.52 -13.49
N GLY A 422 22.81 -5.82 -13.47
CA GLY A 422 23.03 -4.57 -14.21
C GLY A 422 22.79 -3.28 -13.42
N ALA A 423 22.42 -3.36 -12.14
CA ALA A 423 22.31 -2.17 -11.28
C ALA A 423 23.68 -1.67 -10.81
N GLN A 424 23.84 -0.35 -10.69
CA GLN A 424 25.03 0.29 -10.16
C GLN A 424 25.11 0.12 -8.64
N GLN A 425 26.18 -0.50 -8.17
CA GLN A 425 26.40 -0.70 -6.74
C GLN A 425 26.85 0.59 -6.08
N LEU A 426 26.11 1.04 -5.07
CA LEU A 426 26.50 2.13 -4.20
C LEU A 426 27.06 1.60 -2.88
N PRO A 427 28.07 2.27 -2.28
CA PRO A 427 28.66 1.81 -1.03
C PRO A 427 27.66 1.92 0.12
N GLY A 428 27.61 0.91 0.98
CA GLY A 428 26.98 0.97 2.30
C GLY A 428 27.98 0.49 3.34
N ALA A 429 28.29 1.33 4.32
CA ALA A 429 29.13 0.93 5.46
C ALA A 429 28.24 0.34 6.56
N TYR A 430 28.72 -0.73 7.22
CA TYR A 430 27.95 -1.45 8.22
C TYR A 430 28.87 -2.00 9.32
N ASP A 431 28.46 -1.80 10.57
CA ASP A 431 29.29 -2.03 11.75
C ASP A 431 28.82 -3.24 12.60
N GLY A 432 28.17 -4.26 12.01
CA GLY A 432 27.80 -5.47 12.77
C GLY A 432 26.76 -6.41 12.14
N VAL A 433 26.58 -7.57 12.79
CA VAL A 433 25.78 -8.72 12.30
C VAL A 433 24.29 -8.63 12.68
N LEU A 434 23.91 -7.82 13.68
CA LEU A 434 22.58 -7.90 14.32
C LEU A 434 21.62 -6.74 13.99
N ASP A 435 21.98 -5.85 13.07
CA ASP A 435 21.18 -4.65 12.76
C ASP A 435 21.29 -4.28 11.27
N SER A 436 21.15 -5.26 10.36
CA SER A 436 21.46 -5.08 8.95
C SER A 436 20.26 -4.73 8.07
N HIS A 437 19.07 -5.29 8.30
CA HIS A 437 17.96 -5.17 7.33
C HIS A 437 17.11 -3.89 7.47
N THR A 438 16.85 -3.45 8.69
CA THR A 438 16.03 -2.25 8.96
C THR A 438 16.88 -0.98 9.12
N ALA A 439 18.20 -1.13 9.32
CA ALA A 439 19.07 -0.02 9.68
C ALA A 439 19.53 0.86 8.51
N TYR A 440 19.25 0.50 7.24
CA TYR A 440 19.77 1.23 6.07
C TYR A 440 19.54 2.73 6.15
N LEU A 441 18.31 3.14 6.45
CA LEU A 441 17.92 4.55 6.54
C LEU A 441 18.42 5.26 7.82
N HIS A 442 19.13 4.56 8.70
CA HIS A 442 19.86 5.14 9.83
C HIS A 442 21.36 5.31 9.53
N ARG A 443 21.86 4.78 8.40
CA ARG A 443 23.28 4.84 8.04
C ARG A 443 23.60 6.12 7.27
N PRO A 444 24.55 6.95 7.73
CA PRO A 444 24.93 8.18 7.04
C PRO A 444 25.30 7.98 5.57
N GLU A 445 25.95 6.87 5.23
CA GLU A 445 26.38 6.53 3.87
C GLU A 445 25.20 6.30 2.93
N ILE A 446 24.14 5.66 3.42
CA ILE A 446 22.91 5.44 2.64
C ILE A 446 22.18 6.77 2.46
N LEU A 447 22.08 7.59 3.51
CA LEU A 447 21.50 8.93 3.42
C LEU A 447 22.28 9.82 2.44
N ASP A 448 23.61 9.72 2.42
CA ASP A 448 24.48 10.43 1.48
C ASP A 448 24.33 9.94 0.04
N ASN A 449 24.13 8.64 -0.16
CA ASN A 449 23.79 8.09 -1.48
C ASN A 449 22.48 8.71 -1.99
N ILE A 450 21.43 8.69 -1.17
CA ILE A 450 20.12 9.26 -1.52
C ILE A 450 20.25 10.75 -1.85
N ALA A 451 20.91 11.53 -0.98
CA ALA A 451 21.13 12.97 -1.20
C ALA A 451 21.90 13.26 -2.50
N ARG A 452 22.92 12.45 -2.83
CA ARG A 452 23.66 12.56 -4.09
C ARG A 452 22.80 12.26 -5.32
N LEU A 453 21.86 11.31 -5.23
CA LEU A 453 20.95 11.01 -6.33
C LEU A 453 19.92 12.13 -6.52
N LEU A 454 19.44 12.73 -5.43
CA LEU A 454 18.50 13.86 -5.43
C LEU A 454 19.13 15.16 -5.96
N ALA A 455 20.42 15.38 -5.73
CA ALA A 455 21.15 16.55 -6.19
C ALA A 455 21.45 16.56 -7.71
N ARG A 456 21.17 15.47 -8.43
CA ARG A 456 21.39 15.40 -9.88
C ARG A 456 20.24 16.08 -10.63
N PRO A 457 20.48 16.59 -11.84
CA PRO A 457 19.39 17.06 -12.70
C PRO A 457 18.46 15.88 -13.07
N ALA A 458 17.22 16.21 -13.41
CA ALA A 458 16.28 15.27 -14.01
C ALA A 458 16.89 14.64 -15.27
N VAL A 459 16.55 13.38 -15.52
CA VAL A 459 16.95 12.67 -16.73
C VAL A 459 15.95 13.07 -17.80
N THR A 460 16.40 13.81 -18.80
CA THR A 460 15.54 14.10 -19.95
C THR A 460 15.21 12.77 -20.65
N PRO A 461 13.92 12.46 -20.87
CA PRO A 461 13.51 11.21 -21.50
C PRO A 461 14.08 11.03 -22.92
#